data_AF-A0A2D5D7F8-F1
#
_entry.id   AF-A0A2D5D7F8-F1
#
_cell.length_a   1.000
_cell.length_b   1.000
_cell.length_c   1.000
_cell.angle_alpha   90.00
_cell.angle_beta   90.00
_cell.angle_gamma   90.00
#
_symmetry.space_group_name_H-M   'P 1'
#
loop_
_entity.id
_entity.type
_entity.pdbx_description
1 polymer ?
#
loop_
_entity_poly.entity_id
_entity_poly.type
_entity_poly.pdbx_seq_one_letter_code
_entity_poly.pdbx_strand_id
1 'polypeptide(L)'
;MKFDAHPVGSCVGAVLVHAVYLETGRIRKGTRLTEADIDRLRDAGIESVIVARLEAGDVDEDSAADQLAACLLPSSVRLSVASTGRVNIYATTRGIVRFDRDRLKAINMIDEGITLACVQHNQLVEDGDMIATLKIIPYSVTGDAIAAVQAAAGDDAVVEFLPLTARPFALIQTRVDGMNPGILANTEKVTKQRLNRLDCALVDSRIVAHDSAVVTAAIQQAQDNGAEAILVCGASAISDRRDVVPAAVKSAGGTVDRIGLPADPGNLLMAARIGDVPLIGMPGCARSLRLNGFDWVLHLVLAGIPLGDDEIADMAIGGLLMEIASRPLPRKMVERRQPAGVDIAGVLLAAGMSSRMGDSNKLLVEIDGMPMVRHAAQAMLAGGIEDLVVVTGHQAPAIEAALSGLNLRFAHNPDFADGQSCSVAAGIAAMPASASGALIALGDMPYLSADLVAEMVQDHARLGDHNTRISFPVYDGRRGNPVLWGSGFFKALQDLTGDIGGREILAAHPAAVNSITWRDDSIHRDIDNPDDMPASGSGL
;
A
#
# COMPACT_ATOMS: atom_id res chain seq x y z
N MET A 1 -6.14 5.06 -41.57
CA MET A 1 -6.59 6.43 -41.20
C MET A 1 -5.56 7.46 -41.65
N LYS A 2 -6.02 8.62 -42.14
CA LYS A 2 -5.14 9.75 -42.51
C LYS A 2 -5.17 10.88 -41.47
N PHE A 3 -3.99 11.40 -41.13
CA PHE A 3 -3.78 12.55 -40.27
C PHE A 3 -3.17 13.69 -41.07
N ASP A 4 -4.00 14.65 -41.50
CA ASP A 4 -3.56 15.74 -42.35
C ASP A 4 -4.29 17.04 -42.03
N ALA A 5 -3.66 18.16 -42.39
CA ALA A 5 -4.31 19.47 -42.36
C ALA A 5 -5.28 19.59 -43.54
N HIS A 6 -6.54 19.92 -43.23
CA HIS A 6 -7.58 20.11 -44.24
C HIS A 6 -8.30 21.45 -44.07
N PRO A 7 -8.80 22.05 -45.16
CA PRO A 7 -9.66 23.23 -45.08
C PRO A 7 -10.89 22.93 -44.24
N VAL A 8 -11.22 23.83 -43.30
CA VAL A 8 -12.30 23.66 -42.30
C VAL A 8 -13.62 23.24 -42.96
N GLY A 9 -13.97 23.81 -44.10
CA GLY A 9 -15.21 23.50 -44.82
C GLY A 9 -15.34 22.06 -45.34
N SER A 10 -14.24 21.30 -45.39
CA SER A 10 -14.25 19.89 -45.79
C SER A 10 -14.32 18.92 -44.61
N CYS A 11 -14.20 19.41 -43.37
CA CYS A 11 -13.89 18.60 -42.19
C CYS A 11 -15.09 17.99 -41.46
N VAL A 12 -16.33 18.17 -41.95
CA VAL A 12 -17.53 17.55 -41.35
C VAL A 12 -17.34 16.02 -41.27
N GLY A 13 -17.63 15.44 -40.11
CA GLY A 13 -17.51 14.01 -39.81
C GLY A 13 -16.09 13.52 -39.49
N ALA A 14 -15.06 14.35 -39.70
CA ALA A 14 -13.68 14.03 -39.34
C ALA A 14 -13.42 14.27 -37.84
N VAL A 15 -12.40 13.60 -37.29
CA VAL A 15 -12.04 13.70 -35.87
C VAL A 15 -10.97 14.76 -35.68
N LEU A 16 -11.21 15.74 -34.82
CA LEU A 16 -10.26 16.82 -34.57
C LEU A 16 -9.05 16.33 -33.75
N VAL A 17 -7.83 16.51 -34.28
CA VAL A 17 -6.59 15.96 -33.67
C VAL A 17 -6.06 16.81 -32.52
N HIS A 18 -6.25 18.13 -32.56
CA HIS A 18 -5.83 19.06 -31.53
C HIS A 18 -7.01 19.86 -31.03
N ALA A 19 -7.09 20.11 -29.72
CA ALA A 19 -8.13 20.98 -29.19
C ALA A 19 -7.97 22.39 -29.79
N VAL A 20 -9.08 22.99 -30.19
CA VAL A 20 -9.11 24.35 -30.74
C VAL A 20 -9.80 25.26 -29.73
N TYR A 21 -9.10 26.31 -29.32
CA TYR A 21 -9.60 27.34 -28.42
C TYR A 21 -10.20 28.47 -29.25
N LEU A 22 -11.44 28.83 -28.94
CA LEU A 22 -12.23 29.86 -29.60
C LEU A 22 -12.62 30.91 -28.56
N GLU A 23 -12.98 32.12 -29.00
CA GLU A 23 -13.48 33.15 -28.08
C GLU A 23 -14.76 32.70 -27.34
N THR A 24 -15.58 31.87 -27.98
CA THR A 24 -16.83 31.34 -27.41
C THR A 24 -16.67 29.98 -26.70
N GLY A 25 -15.45 29.51 -26.47
CA GLY A 25 -15.17 28.27 -25.72
C GLY A 25 -14.11 27.40 -26.37
N ARG A 26 -14.23 26.06 -26.27
CA ARG A 26 -13.23 25.12 -26.80
C ARG A 26 -13.88 23.95 -27.51
N ILE A 27 -13.37 23.59 -28.68
CA ILE A 27 -13.65 22.29 -29.33
C ILE A 27 -12.57 21.32 -28.85
N ARG A 28 -12.98 20.22 -28.22
CA ARG A 28 -12.05 19.29 -27.58
C ARG A 28 -11.33 18.45 -28.65
N LYS A 29 -10.10 18.04 -28.33
CA LYS A 29 -9.42 16.97 -29.08
C LYS A 29 -10.30 15.71 -29.08
N GLY A 30 -10.36 15.01 -30.21
CA GLY A 30 -11.18 13.81 -30.39
C GLY A 30 -12.65 14.09 -30.73
N THR A 31 -13.07 15.36 -30.81
CA THR A 31 -14.43 15.70 -31.26
C THR A 31 -14.60 15.33 -32.73
N ARG A 32 -15.65 14.56 -33.04
CA ARG A 32 -16.12 14.36 -34.41
C ARG A 32 -16.87 15.63 -34.85
N LEU A 33 -16.30 16.34 -35.82
CA LEU A 33 -16.75 17.68 -36.18
C LEU A 33 -18.15 17.64 -36.84
N THR A 34 -19.08 18.40 -36.29
CA THR A 34 -20.41 18.64 -36.86
C THR A 34 -20.43 19.90 -37.74
N GLU A 35 -21.49 20.13 -38.50
CA GLU A 35 -21.64 21.38 -39.27
C GLU A 35 -21.56 22.62 -38.37
N ALA A 36 -22.16 22.57 -37.18
CA ALA A 36 -22.09 23.65 -36.20
C ALA A 36 -20.66 23.91 -35.69
N ASP A 37 -19.84 22.86 -35.55
CA ASP A 37 -18.43 23.04 -35.20
C ASP A 37 -17.63 23.68 -36.34
N ILE A 38 -17.94 23.34 -37.59
CA ILE A 38 -17.32 23.95 -38.77
C ILE A 38 -17.65 25.45 -38.85
N ASP A 39 -18.90 25.83 -38.59
CA ASP A 39 -19.29 27.25 -38.59
C ASP A 39 -18.59 28.02 -37.47
N ARG A 40 -18.50 27.46 -36.27
CA ARG A 40 -17.73 28.05 -35.15
C ARG A 40 -16.25 28.23 -35.48
N LEU A 41 -15.64 27.29 -36.20
CA LEU A 41 -14.25 27.39 -36.65
C LEU A 41 -14.08 28.50 -37.70
N ARG A 42 -15.03 28.63 -38.64
CA ARG A 42 -15.02 29.70 -39.66
C ARG A 42 -15.20 31.08 -39.06
N ASP A 43 -16.14 31.23 -38.12
CA ASP A 43 -16.41 32.50 -37.43
C ASP A 43 -15.19 32.98 -36.64
N ALA A 44 -14.39 32.06 -36.12
CA ALA A 44 -13.12 32.35 -35.47
C ALA A 44 -11.95 32.59 -36.45
N GLY A 45 -12.20 32.63 -37.76
CA GLY A 45 -11.19 32.86 -38.78
C GLY A 45 -10.21 31.71 -39.00
N ILE A 46 -10.56 30.49 -38.58
CA ILE A 46 -9.68 29.33 -38.74
C ILE A 46 -9.91 28.72 -40.13
N GLU A 47 -8.86 28.74 -40.96
CA GLU A 47 -8.95 28.28 -42.35
C GLU A 47 -8.72 26.77 -42.51
N SER A 48 -7.84 26.20 -41.69
CA SER A 48 -7.49 24.76 -41.73
C SER A 48 -7.31 24.19 -40.33
N VAL A 49 -7.61 22.90 -40.18
CA VAL A 49 -7.42 22.14 -38.95
C VAL A 49 -6.82 20.77 -39.28
N ILE A 50 -6.01 20.24 -38.37
CA ILE A 50 -5.52 18.86 -38.47
C ILE A 50 -6.63 17.93 -38.01
N VAL A 51 -7.08 17.08 -38.91
CA VAL A 51 -8.15 16.10 -38.65
C VAL A 51 -7.68 14.70 -39.00
N ALA A 52 -8.33 13.74 -38.34
CA ALA A 52 -8.15 12.34 -38.59
C ALA A 52 -9.38 11.79 -39.30
N ARG A 53 -9.18 11.13 -40.45
CA ARG A 53 -10.24 10.48 -41.22
C ARG A 53 -10.00 8.98 -41.31
N LEU A 54 -11.02 8.22 -40.95
CA LEU A 54 -11.04 6.79 -41.13
C LEU A 54 -11.03 6.48 -42.63
N GLU A 55 -10.23 5.50 -43.01
CA GLU A 55 -10.17 4.92 -44.35
C GLU A 55 -11.04 3.66 -44.42
N ALA A 56 -11.25 3.15 -45.64
CA ALA A 56 -11.95 1.89 -45.81
C ALA A 56 -11.15 0.77 -45.11
N GLY A 57 -11.81 0.02 -44.24
CA GLY A 57 -11.19 -1.04 -43.43
C GLY A 57 -10.72 -0.60 -42.04
N ASP A 58 -10.76 0.70 -41.72
CA ASP A 58 -10.55 1.16 -40.34
C ASP A 58 -11.80 0.93 -39.48
N VAL A 59 -11.57 0.61 -38.21
CA VAL A 59 -12.58 0.52 -37.17
C VAL A 59 -12.31 1.62 -36.14
N ASP A 60 -13.34 2.38 -35.76
CA ASP A 60 -13.20 3.47 -34.79
C ASP A 60 -12.73 2.97 -33.42
N GLU A 61 -12.08 3.86 -32.65
CA GLU A 61 -11.41 3.50 -31.40
C GLU A 61 -12.30 2.82 -30.36
N ASP A 62 -13.57 3.24 -30.23
CA ASP A 62 -14.47 2.69 -29.22
C ASP A 62 -15.01 1.32 -29.68
N SER A 63 -15.42 1.21 -30.95
CA SER A 63 -15.84 -0.08 -31.52
C SER A 63 -14.71 -1.12 -31.52
N ALA A 64 -13.48 -0.70 -31.79
CA ALA A 64 -12.30 -1.57 -31.75
C ALA A 64 -12.01 -2.02 -30.31
N ALA A 65 -12.10 -1.11 -29.34
CA ALA A 65 -11.89 -1.42 -27.93
C ALA A 65 -12.94 -2.43 -27.43
N ASP A 66 -14.22 -2.25 -27.76
CA ASP A 66 -15.29 -3.18 -27.37
C ASP A 66 -15.09 -4.58 -27.98
N GLN A 67 -14.74 -4.67 -29.27
CA GLN A 67 -14.51 -5.95 -29.94
C GLN A 67 -13.35 -6.74 -29.32
N LEU A 68 -12.24 -6.07 -29.03
CA LEU A 68 -11.07 -6.70 -28.44
C LEU A 68 -11.27 -7.01 -26.95
N ALA A 69 -11.98 -6.16 -26.22
CA ALA A 69 -12.30 -6.42 -24.82
C ALA A 69 -13.12 -7.71 -24.67
N ALA A 70 -14.06 -7.99 -25.59
CA ALA A 70 -14.88 -9.18 -25.55
C ALA A 70 -14.11 -10.50 -25.75
N CYS A 71 -12.98 -10.50 -26.47
CA CYS A 71 -12.18 -11.72 -26.70
C CYS A 71 -10.98 -11.87 -25.76
N LEU A 72 -10.38 -10.76 -25.30
CA LEU A 72 -9.14 -10.81 -24.51
C LEU A 72 -9.38 -11.02 -23.02
N LEU A 73 -10.59 -10.74 -22.54
CA LEU A 73 -10.90 -10.59 -21.12
C LEU A 73 -11.95 -11.61 -20.68
N PRO A 74 -11.90 -12.06 -19.42
CA PRO A 74 -12.80 -13.10 -18.95
C PRO A 74 -14.21 -12.55 -18.75
N SER A 75 -15.22 -13.43 -18.76
CA SER A 75 -16.61 -13.02 -18.46
C SER A 75 -16.86 -12.78 -16.97
N SER A 76 -15.94 -13.21 -16.09
CA SER A 76 -16.04 -13.11 -14.64
C SER A 76 -15.66 -11.74 -14.07
N VAL A 77 -15.46 -10.72 -14.91
CA VAL A 77 -15.04 -9.38 -14.52
C VAL A 77 -15.98 -8.31 -15.08
N ARG A 78 -15.93 -7.11 -14.51
CA ARG A 78 -16.72 -5.98 -14.98
C ARG A 78 -15.92 -5.11 -15.94
N LEU A 79 -16.47 -4.86 -17.12
CA LEU A 79 -15.89 -3.94 -18.11
C LEU A 79 -16.51 -2.55 -17.97
N SER A 80 -15.73 -1.49 -18.17
CA SER A 80 -16.30 -0.18 -18.47
C SER A 80 -16.84 -0.16 -19.90
N VAL A 81 -17.79 0.73 -20.17
CA VAL A 81 -18.15 1.09 -21.54
C VAL A 81 -16.91 1.65 -22.25
N ALA A 82 -16.68 1.27 -23.51
CA ALA A 82 -15.63 1.88 -24.30
C ALA A 82 -15.85 3.40 -24.39
N SER A 83 -14.81 4.14 -24.09
CA SER A 83 -14.82 5.59 -24.24
C SER A 83 -13.42 6.10 -24.54
N THR A 84 -13.30 6.92 -25.58
CA THR A 84 -12.02 7.45 -26.04
C THR A 84 -11.00 6.33 -26.27
N GLY A 85 -11.44 5.25 -26.91
CA GLY A 85 -10.64 4.06 -27.21
C GLY A 85 -10.19 3.26 -25.99
N ARG A 86 -10.82 3.44 -24.82
CA ARG A 86 -10.40 2.75 -23.59
C ARG A 86 -11.51 1.87 -23.02
N VAL A 87 -11.14 0.66 -22.65
CA VAL A 87 -11.94 -0.22 -21.79
C VAL A 87 -11.12 -0.57 -20.55
N ASN A 88 -11.64 -0.26 -19.38
CA ASN A 88 -11.07 -0.65 -18.09
C ASN A 88 -11.77 -1.91 -17.58
N ILE A 89 -10.98 -2.75 -16.92
CA ILE A 89 -11.41 -4.04 -16.42
C ILE A 89 -11.32 -4.01 -14.91
N TYR A 90 -12.39 -4.41 -14.24
CA TYR A 90 -12.50 -4.36 -12.79
C TYR A 90 -12.83 -5.73 -12.22
N ALA A 91 -12.17 -6.08 -11.13
CA ALA A 91 -12.56 -7.23 -10.31
C ALA A 91 -13.96 -7.00 -9.73
N THR A 92 -14.72 -8.09 -9.61
CA THR A 92 -16.09 -8.10 -9.05
C THR A 92 -16.16 -8.72 -7.66
N THR A 93 -15.06 -9.33 -7.22
CA THR A 93 -14.88 -9.97 -5.92
C THR A 93 -13.39 -9.94 -5.56
N ARG A 94 -13.05 -10.37 -4.35
CA ARG A 94 -11.66 -10.71 -4.01
C ARG A 94 -11.18 -11.89 -4.86
N GLY A 95 -9.99 -11.77 -5.43
CA GLY A 95 -9.43 -12.78 -6.32
C GLY A 95 -7.98 -12.53 -6.67
N ILE A 96 -7.43 -13.37 -7.53
CA ILE A 96 -6.13 -13.15 -8.18
C ILE A 96 -6.28 -13.05 -9.69
N VAL A 97 -5.34 -12.35 -10.31
CA VAL A 97 -5.29 -12.15 -11.76
C VAL A 97 -4.15 -12.97 -12.34
N ARG A 98 -4.46 -13.80 -13.34
CA ARG A 98 -3.49 -14.57 -14.11
C ARG A 98 -3.54 -14.15 -15.57
N PHE A 99 -2.47 -14.45 -16.29
CA PHE A 99 -2.41 -14.20 -17.72
C PHE A 99 -1.32 -15.06 -18.35
N ASP A 100 -1.52 -15.42 -19.62
CA ASP A 100 -0.47 -16.00 -20.44
C ASP A 100 0.52 -14.89 -20.84
N ARG A 101 1.74 -14.96 -20.31
CA ARG A 101 2.77 -13.94 -20.50
C ARG A 101 3.19 -13.80 -21.97
N ASP A 102 3.30 -14.91 -22.68
CA ASP A 102 3.77 -14.93 -24.06
C ASP A 102 2.68 -14.45 -25.01
N ARG A 103 1.43 -14.87 -24.83
CA ARG A 103 0.28 -14.38 -25.60
C ARG A 103 0.03 -12.89 -25.33
N LEU A 104 0.06 -12.45 -24.06
CA LEU A 104 -0.09 -11.03 -23.72
C LEU A 104 0.99 -10.17 -24.39
N LYS A 105 2.25 -10.65 -24.39
CA LYS A 105 3.34 -9.97 -25.07
C LYS A 105 3.15 -9.97 -26.59
N ALA A 106 2.77 -11.10 -27.18
CA ALA A 106 2.54 -11.22 -28.61
C ALA A 106 1.45 -10.24 -29.08
N ILE A 107 0.35 -10.13 -28.34
CA ILE A 107 -0.75 -9.19 -28.64
C ILE A 107 -0.27 -7.74 -28.68
N ASN A 108 0.50 -7.32 -27.68
CA ASN A 108 1.04 -5.95 -27.61
C ASN A 108 2.13 -5.66 -28.68
N MET A 109 2.59 -6.67 -29.41
CA MET A 109 3.55 -6.51 -30.52
C MET A 109 2.89 -6.40 -31.90
N ILE A 110 1.57 -6.64 -32.01
CA ILE A 110 0.86 -6.71 -33.30
C ILE A 110 0.73 -5.32 -33.93
N ASP A 111 0.25 -4.34 -33.16
CA ASP A 111 -0.01 -2.98 -33.64
C ASP A 111 0.23 -2.00 -32.49
N GLU A 112 1.05 -0.97 -32.73
CA GLU A 112 1.39 0.04 -31.72
C GLU A 112 0.20 0.87 -31.24
N GLY A 113 -0.88 0.90 -32.03
CA GLY A 113 -2.14 1.53 -31.69
C GLY A 113 -2.99 0.73 -30.72
N ILE A 114 -2.68 -0.54 -30.45
CA ILE A 114 -3.44 -1.42 -29.56
C ILE A 114 -2.56 -1.79 -28.36
N THR A 115 -2.99 -1.43 -27.15
CA THR A 115 -2.24 -1.78 -25.93
C THR A 115 -3.15 -2.43 -24.90
N LEU A 116 -2.71 -3.56 -24.35
CA LEU A 116 -3.35 -4.24 -23.23
C LEU A 116 -2.35 -4.34 -22.07
N ALA A 117 -2.67 -3.69 -20.96
CA ALA A 117 -1.88 -3.75 -19.73
C ALA A 117 -2.69 -4.36 -18.59
N CYS A 118 -2.04 -5.16 -17.74
CA CYS A 118 -2.65 -5.80 -16.57
C CYS A 118 -1.80 -5.61 -15.31
N VAL A 119 -2.38 -5.93 -14.16
CA VAL A 119 -1.67 -6.04 -12.88
C VAL A 119 -0.65 -7.19 -12.90
N GLN A 120 0.13 -7.35 -11.82
CA GLN A 120 1.13 -8.43 -11.74
C GLN A 120 0.48 -9.81 -11.77
N HIS A 121 1.22 -10.81 -12.26
CA HIS A 121 0.76 -12.20 -12.26
C HIS A 121 0.50 -12.66 -10.81
N ASN A 122 -0.61 -13.35 -10.57
CA ASN A 122 -1.07 -13.79 -9.24
C ASN A 122 -1.29 -12.64 -8.23
N GLN A 123 -1.42 -11.39 -8.68
CA GLN A 123 -1.69 -10.27 -7.78
C GLN A 123 -3.07 -10.40 -7.12
N LEU A 124 -3.11 -10.31 -5.78
CA LEU A 124 -4.36 -10.19 -5.03
C LEU A 124 -5.02 -8.85 -5.32
N VAL A 125 -6.31 -8.88 -5.61
CA VAL A 125 -7.15 -7.71 -5.87
C VAL A 125 -8.46 -7.83 -5.10
N GLU A 126 -9.06 -6.70 -4.76
CA GLU A 126 -10.36 -6.60 -4.09
C GLU A 126 -11.48 -6.25 -5.07
N ASP A 127 -12.73 -6.37 -4.63
CA ASP A 127 -13.88 -5.92 -5.42
C ASP A 127 -13.74 -4.44 -5.82
N GLY A 128 -13.97 -4.15 -7.10
CA GLY A 128 -13.88 -2.82 -7.68
C GLY A 128 -12.47 -2.39 -8.10
N ASP A 129 -11.42 -3.14 -7.78
CA ASP A 129 -10.06 -2.84 -8.23
C ASP A 129 -9.94 -2.97 -9.75
N MET A 130 -9.21 -2.04 -10.38
CA MET A 130 -8.91 -2.12 -11.81
C MET A 130 -7.75 -3.11 -12.05
N ILE A 131 -8.02 -4.19 -12.78
CA ILE A 131 -7.08 -5.29 -12.99
C ILE A 131 -6.35 -5.23 -14.33
N ALA A 132 -6.98 -4.59 -15.33
CA ALA A 132 -6.41 -4.41 -16.65
C ALA A 132 -7.02 -3.17 -17.33
N THR A 133 -6.35 -2.69 -18.38
CA THR A 133 -6.85 -1.63 -19.25
C THR A 133 -6.43 -1.92 -20.69
N LEU A 134 -7.42 -1.93 -21.58
CA LEU A 134 -7.23 -1.95 -23.02
C LEU A 134 -7.32 -0.51 -23.54
N LYS A 135 -6.38 -0.13 -24.41
CA LYS A 135 -6.35 1.19 -25.02
C LYS A 135 -6.03 1.09 -26.51
N ILE A 136 -6.98 1.54 -27.31
CA ILE A 136 -6.77 1.99 -28.68
C ILE A 136 -6.26 3.43 -28.61
N ILE A 137 -5.01 3.63 -29.02
CA ILE A 137 -4.29 4.90 -28.91
C ILE A 137 -4.72 5.91 -29.98
N PRO A 138 -4.71 5.55 -31.29
CA PRO A 138 -5.25 6.40 -32.34
C PRO A 138 -6.79 6.37 -32.32
N TYR A 139 -7.42 7.25 -33.10
CA TYR A 139 -8.88 7.32 -33.21
C TYR A 139 -9.51 6.15 -33.97
N SER A 140 -8.70 5.27 -34.55
CA SER A 140 -9.09 4.05 -35.23
C SER A 140 -7.89 3.13 -35.42
N VAL A 141 -8.14 1.83 -35.53
CA VAL A 141 -7.16 0.82 -35.97
C VAL A 141 -7.71 0.03 -37.14
N THR A 142 -6.86 -0.67 -37.88
CA THR A 142 -7.31 -1.46 -39.03
C THR A 142 -8.08 -2.71 -38.57
N GLY A 143 -9.05 -3.14 -39.38
CA GLY A 143 -9.74 -4.41 -39.15
C GLY A 143 -8.79 -5.62 -39.17
N ASP A 144 -7.73 -5.57 -39.98
CA ASP A 144 -6.69 -6.60 -40.03
C ASP A 144 -5.91 -6.70 -38.70
N ALA A 145 -5.59 -5.56 -38.07
CA ALA A 145 -4.94 -5.55 -36.76
C ALA A 145 -5.85 -6.15 -35.67
N ILE A 146 -7.15 -5.82 -35.68
CA ILE A 146 -8.14 -6.42 -34.77
C ILE A 146 -8.20 -7.95 -34.97
N ALA A 147 -8.30 -8.40 -36.22
CA ALA A 147 -8.36 -9.82 -36.55
C ALA A 147 -7.08 -10.57 -36.13
N ALA A 148 -5.91 -9.93 -36.30
CA ALA A 148 -4.64 -10.49 -35.85
C ALA A 148 -4.58 -10.63 -34.32
N VAL A 149 -5.06 -9.62 -33.57
CA VAL A 149 -5.14 -9.70 -32.10
C VAL A 149 -6.10 -10.81 -31.66
N GLN A 150 -7.26 -10.93 -32.30
CA GLN A 150 -8.22 -12.02 -32.03
C GLN A 150 -7.62 -13.40 -32.31
N ALA A 151 -6.85 -13.55 -33.39
CA ALA A 151 -6.16 -14.79 -33.70
C ALA A 151 -5.05 -15.13 -32.69
N ALA A 152 -4.30 -14.13 -32.21
CA ALA A 152 -3.27 -14.31 -31.18
C ALA A 152 -3.86 -14.57 -29.79
N ALA A 153 -5.08 -14.06 -29.53
CA ALA A 153 -5.87 -14.48 -28.40
C ALA A 153 -6.23 -15.97 -28.56
N GLY A 154 -6.76 -16.41 -29.68
CA GLY A 154 -7.27 -17.78 -29.78
C GLY A 154 -8.56 -17.96 -28.98
N ASP A 155 -8.87 -19.19 -28.57
CA ASP A 155 -10.20 -19.53 -28.04
C ASP A 155 -10.37 -19.23 -26.54
N ASP A 156 -9.26 -19.19 -25.79
CA ASP A 156 -9.26 -18.93 -24.34
C ASP A 156 -8.95 -17.46 -24.03
N ALA A 157 -9.46 -16.95 -22.90
CA ALA A 157 -9.11 -15.61 -22.45
C ALA A 157 -7.59 -15.50 -22.19
N VAL A 158 -7.00 -14.35 -22.54
CA VAL A 158 -5.55 -14.09 -22.32
C VAL A 158 -5.29 -13.70 -20.87
N VAL A 159 -6.25 -13.01 -20.27
CA VAL A 159 -6.29 -12.65 -18.85
C VAL A 159 -7.37 -13.48 -18.17
N GLU A 160 -7.05 -14.03 -17.02
CA GLU A 160 -7.95 -14.79 -16.18
C GLU A 160 -8.12 -14.10 -14.83
N PHE A 161 -9.33 -14.21 -14.28
CA PHE A 161 -9.64 -13.77 -12.93
C PHE A 161 -10.19 -14.94 -12.14
N LEU A 162 -9.50 -15.28 -11.06
CA LEU A 162 -9.81 -16.43 -10.19
C LEU A 162 -10.25 -15.91 -8.82
N PRO A 163 -11.56 -15.94 -8.51
CA PRO A 163 -12.07 -15.58 -7.19
C PRO A 163 -11.46 -16.47 -6.09
N LEU A 164 -11.17 -15.87 -4.94
CA LEU A 164 -10.73 -16.65 -3.78
C LEU A 164 -11.93 -17.30 -3.10
N THR A 165 -11.82 -18.60 -2.81
CA THR A 165 -12.81 -19.34 -2.03
C THR A 165 -12.29 -19.57 -0.62
N ALA A 166 -12.92 -18.90 0.35
CA ALA A 166 -12.62 -19.08 1.76
C ALA A 166 -12.86 -20.54 2.19
N ARG A 167 -12.01 -21.05 3.07
CA ARG A 167 -12.08 -22.44 3.57
C ARG A 167 -11.64 -22.54 5.03
N PRO A 168 -12.06 -23.58 5.77
CA PRO A 168 -11.62 -23.81 7.14
C PRO A 168 -10.17 -24.32 7.19
N PHE A 169 -9.32 -23.66 7.97
CA PHE A 169 -7.93 -24.03 8.21
C PHE A 169 -7.73 -24.65 9.58
N ALA A 170 -6.74 -25.54 9.69
CA ALA A 170 -6.14 -25.93 10.96
C ALA A 170 -4.71 -25.39 11.09
N LEU A 171 -4.28 -25.11 12.33
CA LEU A 171 -2.90 -24.75 12.66
C LEU A 171 -2.31 -25.79 13.62
N ILE A 172 -1.24 -26.43 13.19
CA ILE A 172 -0.45 -27.35 14.02
C ILE A 172 0.90 -26.68 14.29
N GLN A 173 1.16 -26.36 15.55
CA GLN A 173 2.44 -25.83 16.00
C GLN A 173 3.22 -26.92 16.70
N THR A 174 4.50 -27.06 16.39
CA THR A 174 5.38 -27.97 17.13
C THR A 174 6.21 -27.21 18.15
N ARG A 175 6.51 -27.84 19.28
CA ARG A 175 7.37 -27.29 20.34
C ARG A 175 8.51 -28.24 20.70
N VAL A 176 9.60 -27.65 21.16
CA VAL A 176 10.73 -28.33 21.84
C VAL A 176 10.90 -27.74 23.24
N ASP A 177 11.59 -28.46 24.11
CA ASP A 177 11.83 -28.01 25.49
C ASP A 177 12.60 -26.69 25.52
N GLY A 178 12.21 -25.79 26.43
CA GLY A 178 12.81 -24.47 26.59
C GLY A 178 12.31 -23.39 25.61
N MET A 179 11.41 -23.72 24.68
CA MET A 179 10.81 -22.73 23.77
C MET A 179 9.88 -21.75 24.53
N ASN A 180 10.01 -20.46 24.23
CA ASN A 180 9.18 -19.41 24.83
C ASN A 180 7.69 -19.59 24.40
N PRO A 181 6.75 -19.79 25.35
CA PRO A 181 5.33 -19.92 25.04
C PRO A 181 4.72 -18.73 24.28
N GLY A 182 5.27 -17.52 24.47
CA GLY A 182 4.84 -16.32 23.77
C GLY A 182 5.01 -16.40 22.25
N ILE A 183 5.99 -17.15 21.75
CA ILE A 183 6.20 -17.35 20.31
C ILE A 183 5.03 -18.15 19.71
N LEU A 184 4.56 -19.18 20.41
CA LEU A 184 3.46 -20.03 19.96
C LEU A 184 2.12 -19.26 19.99
N ALA A 185 1.92 -18.47 21.04
CA ALA A 185 0.76 -17.59 21.14
C ALA A 185 0.74 -16.52 20.04
N ASN A 186 1.90 -15.89 19.76
CA ASN A 186 2.01 -14.91 18.68
C ASN A 186 1.81 -15.52 17.29
N THR A 187 2.32 -16.73 17.05
CA THR A 187 2.13 -17.46 15.80
C THR A 187 0.65 -17.71 15.52
N GLU A 188 -0.10 -18.19 16.52
CA GLU A 188 -1.55 -18.39 16.37
C GLU A 188 -2.28 -17.06 16.13
N LYS A 189 -1.96 -16.02 16.91
CA LYS A 189 -2.55 -14.68 16.75
C LYS A 189 -2.37 -14.15 15.33
N VAL A 190 -1.13 -14.17 14.81
CA VAL A 190 -0.81 -13.67 13.47
C VAL A 190 -1.45 -14.52 12.39
N THR A 191 -1.45 -15.84 12.55
CA THR A 191 -2.12 -16.76 11.61
C THR A 191 -3.62 -16.48 11.53
N LYS A 192 -4.31 -16.32 12.67
CA LYS A 192 -5.73 -15.92 12.71
C LYS A 192 -5.95 -14.59 12.00
N GLN A 193 -5.10 -13.59 12.25
CA GLN A 193 -5.21 -12.30 11.58
C GLN A 193 -5.04 -12.40 10.06
N ARG A 194 -4.09 -13.20 9.57
CA ARG A 194 -3.90 -13.44 8.13
C ARG A 194 -5.11 -14.13 7.51
N LEU A 195 -5.61 -15.21 8.13
CA LEU A 195 -6.76 -15.95 7.63
C LEU A 195 -8.05 -15.11 7.64
N ASN A 196 -8.29 -14.35 8.71
CA ASN A 196 -9.47 -13.48 8.80
C ASN A 196 -9.48 -12.39 7.71
N ARG A 197 -8.31 -11.88 7.30
CA ARG A 197 -8.21 -10.92 6.19
C ARG A 197 -8.61 -11.52 4.84
N LEU A 198 -8.61 -12.84 4.73
CA LEU A 198 -9.00 -13.61 3.54
C LEU A 198 -10.34 -14.34 3.77
N ASP A 199 -11.12 -13.90 4.77
CA ASP A 199 -12.42 -14.48 5.16
C ASP A 199 -12.38 -15.97 5.53
N CYS A 200 -11.19 -16.50 5.85
CA CYS A 200 -10.98 -17.89 6.24
C CYS A 200 -11.06 -18.05 7.76
N ALA A 201 -11.58 -19.20 8.21
CA ALA A 201 -11.70 -19.52 9.63
C ALA A 201 -10.59 -20.48 10.08
N LEU A 202 -10.04 -20.28 11.29
CA LEU A 202 -9.20 -21.28 11.95
C LEU A 202 -10.07 -22.17 12.83
N VAL A 203 -10.38 -23.39 12.36
CA VAL A 203 -11.32 -24.33 13.01
C VAL A 203 -10.66 -25.26 14.02
N ASP A 204 -9.34 -25.47 13.89
CA ASP A 204 -8.53 -26.25 14.84
C ASP A 204 -7.17 -25.57 15.04
N SER A 205 -6.69 -25.55 16.28
CA SER A 205 -5.35 -25.03 16.63
C SER A 205 -4.74 -25.88 17.72
N ARG A 206 -3.53 -26.37 17.49
CA ARG A 206 -2.86 -27.33 18.39
C ARG A 206 -1.40 -27.01 18.55
N ILE A 207 -0.90 -27.29 19.75
CA ILE A 207 0.52 -27.29 20.07
C ILE A 207 0.91 -28.71 20.44
N VAL A 208 1.84 -29.30 19.68
CA VAL A 208 2.28 -30.69 19.84
C VAL A 208 3.79 -30.80 19.97
N ALA A 209 4.30 -31.93 20.45
CA ALA A 209 5.74 -32.19 20.46
C ALA A 209 6.30 -32.16 19.03
N HIS A 210 7.53 -31.67 18.87
CA HIS A 210 8.26 -31.72 17.59
C HIS A 210 8.75 -33.14 17.29
N ASP A 211 7.78 -34.02 16.99
CA ASP A 211 7.97 -35.43 16.69
C ASP A 211 7.06 -35.84 15.51
N SER A 212 7.60 -36.63 14.58
CA SER A 212 6.90 -36.95 13.34
C SER A 212 5.62 -37.77 13.54
N ALA A 213 5.59 -38.69 14.51
CA ALA A 213 4.41 -39.50 14.80
C ALA A 213 3.32 -38.66 15.46
N VAL A 214 3.70 -37.75 16.36
CA VAL A 214 2.76 -36.84 17.01
C VAL A 214 2.16 -35.84 16.01
N VAL A 215 2.98 -35.28 15.11
CA VAL A 215 2.49 -34.39 14.04
C VAL A 215 1.58 -35.14 13.06
N THR A 216 1.89 -36.39 12.72
CA THR A 216 1.04 -37.25 11.86
C THR A 216 -0.36 -37.39 12.47
N ALA A 217 -0.44 -37.72 13.76
CA ALA A 217 -1.72 -37.84 14.46
C ALA A 217 -2.48 -36.51 14.52
N ALA A 218 -1.77 -35.37 14.64
CA ALA A 218 -2.38 -34.04 14.62
C ALA A 218 -2.93 -33.66 13.24
N ILE A 219 -2.25 -34.05 12.15
CA ILE A 219 -2.74 -33.84 10.77
C ILE A 219 -4.07 -34.58 10.56
N GLN A 220 -4.14 -35.86 10.96
CA GLN A 220 -5.37 -36.66 10.83
C GLN A 220 -6.52 -36.05 11.64
N GLN A 221 -6.26 -35.67 12.89
CA GLN A 221 -7.28 -35.07 13.74
C GLN A 221 -7.76 -33.70 13.23
N ALA A 222 -6.90 -32.92 12.58
CA ALA A 222 -7.31 -31.68 11.93
C ALA A 222 -8.30 -31.95 10.78
N GLN A 223 -8.09 -33.00 9.99
CA GLN A 223 -9.03 -33.41 8.94
C GLN A 223 -10.36 -33.90 9.54
N ASP A 224 -10.30 -34.70 10.61
CA ASP A 224 -11.51 -35.17 11.32
C ASP A 224 -12.33 -34.00 11.90
N ASN A 225 -11.66 -32.91 12.29
CA ASN A 225 -12.27 -31.68 12.78
C ASN A 225 -12.76 -30.74 11.66
N GLY A 226 -12.74 -31.18 10.39
CA GLY A 226 -13.27 -30.45 9.25
C GLY A 226 -12.34 -29.41 8.65
N ALA A 227 -11.03 -29.51 8.87
CA ALA A 227 -10.07 -28.64 8.17
C ALA A 227 -9.95 -29.04 6.69
N GLU A 228 -10.13 -28.06 5.81
CA GLU A 228 -9.96 -28.18 4.35
C GLU A 228 -8.60 -27.65 3.88
N ALA A 229 -7.80 -27.11 4.79
CA ALA A 229 -6.39 -26.77 4.59
C ALA A 229 -5.64 -26.81 5.92
N ILE A 230 -4.36 -27.19 5.91
CA ILE A 230 -3.58 -27.38 7.13
C ILE A 230 -2.30 -26.53 7.08
N LEU A 231 -2.05 -25.78 8.15
CA LEU A 231 -0.82 -25.04 8.37
C LEU A 231 0.01 -25.75 9.43
N VAL A 232 1.29 -26.01 9.16
CA VAL A 232 2.20 -26.60 10.14
C VAL A 232 3.35 -25.64 10.41
N CYS A 233 3.43 -25.12 11.62
CA CYS A 233 4.54 -24.28 12.06
C CYS A 233 5.55 -25.13 12.87
N GLY A 234 6.72 -25.34 12.27
CA GLY A 234 7.83 -26.05 12.90
C GLY A 234 8.42 -25.30 14.11
N ALA A 235 8.88 -26.04 15.11
CA ALA A 235 9.73 -25.54 16.18
C ALA A 235 11.09 -25.09 15.62
N SER A 236 11.54 -25.77 14.57
CA SER A 236 12.68 -25.46 13.72
C SER A 236 12.21 -25.22 12.27
N ALA A 237 13.08 -24.62 11.46
CA ALA A 237 12.81 -24.44 10.04
C ALA A 237 12.96 -25.75 9.27
N ILE A 238 12.03 -26.00 8.34
CA ILE A 238 12.01 -27.21 7.52
C ILE A 238 13.20 -27.16 6.54
N SER A 239 14.16 -28.05 6.73
CA SER A 239 15.43 -27.99 5.98
C SER A 239 15.65 -29.19 5.04
N ASP A 240 14.99 -30.33 5.26
CA ASP A 240 15.16 -31.57 4.47
C ASP A 240 13.85 -32.35 4.38
N ARG A 241 13.67 -33.15 3.32
CA ARG A 241 12.49 -34.03 3.12
C ARG A 241 12.34 -35.15 4.17
N ARG A 242 13.33 -35.33 5.05
CA ARG A 242 13.35 -36.26 6.19
C ARG A 242 13.20 -35.55 7.54
N ASP A 243 13.05 -34.23 7.55
CA ASP A 243 12.71 -33.46 8.74
C ASP A 243 11.31 -33.86 9.28
N VAL A 244 11.00 -33.49 10.51
CA VAL A 244 9.81 -33.88 11.27
C VAL A 244 8.52 -33.62 10.49
N VAL A 245 8.35 -32.43 9.93
CA VAL A 245 7.11 -32.03 9.24
C VAL A 245 6.94 -32.79 7.91
N PRO A 246 7.90 -32.79 6.97
CA PRO A 246 7.84 -33.62 5.76
C PRO A 246 7.65 -35.13 6.04
N ALA A 247 8.32 -35.66 7.06
CA ALA A 247 8.18 -37.06 7.45
C ALA A 247 6.76 -37.36 7.97
N ALA A 248 6.18 -36.46 8.76
CA ALA A 248 4.80 -36.58 9.24
C ALA A 248 3.78 -36.54 8.10
N VAL A 249 3.97 -35.66 7.11
CA VAL A 249 3.12 -35.63 5.91
C VAL A 249 3.13 -36.99 5.20
N LYS A 250 4.31 -37.57 4.97
CA LYS A 250 4.43 -38.88 4.31
C LYS A 250 3.77 -39.99 5.13
N SER A 251 3.98 -39.99 6.44
CA SER A 251 3.36 -40.97 7.36
C SER A 251 1.84 -40.83 7.43
N ALA A 252 1.30 -39.63 7.20
CA ALA A 252 -0.13 -39.38 7.05
C ALA A 252 -0.69 -39.82 5.68
N GLY A 253 0.12 -40.41 4.80
CA GLY A 253 -0.27 -40.79 3.44
C GLY A 253 -0.24 -39.61 2.45
N GLY A 254 0.39 -38.50 2.83
CA GLY A 254 0.50 -37.30 2.03
C GLY A 254 1.67 -37.30 1.04
N THR A 255 1.65 -36.28 0.18
CA THR A 255 2.74 -35.96 -0.75
C THR A 255 3.36 -34.63 -0.37
N VAL A 256 4.69 -34.59 -0.30
CA VAL A 256 5.44 -33.32 -0.21
C VAL A 256 5.79 -32.91 -1.63
N ASP A 257 5.02 -31.97 -2.17
CA ASP A 257 5.22 -31.49 -3.53
C ASP A 257 6.57 -30.77 -3.61
N ARG A 258 6.81 -29.78 -2.73
CA ARG A 258 8.05 -28.99 -2.73
C ARG A 258 8.50 -28.53 -1.34
N ILE A 259 9.82 -28.45 -1.17
CA ILE A 259 10.47 -27.72 -0.07
C ILE A 259 11.26 -26.59 -0.72
N GLY A 260 11.08 -25.39 -0.19
CA GLY A 260 11.72 -24.20 -0.71
C GLY A 260 10.78 -23.40 -1.61
N LEU A 261 10.69 -22.11 -1.31
CA LEU A 261 9.98 -21.11 -2.10
C LEU A 261 11.01 -20.12 -2.66
N PRO A 262 11.04 -19.81 -3.96
CA PRO A 262 11.92 -18.78 -4.49
C PRO A 262 11.35 -17.37 -4.21
N ALA A 263 10.96 -17.12 -2.96
CA ALA A 263 10.54 -15.81 -2.46
C ALA A 263 11.14 -15.54 -1.08
N ASP A 264 11.49 -14.30 -0.79
CA ASP A 264 12.17 -13.87 0.43
C ASP A 264 11.58 -12.54 0.95
N PRO A 265 11.04 -12.47 2.19
CA PRO A 265 10.91 -13.58 3.16
C PRO A 265 9.90 -14.65 2.72
N GLY A 266 10.21 -15.91 3.04
CA GLY A 266 9.33 -17.06 2.76
C GLY A 266 10.05 -18.33 2.29
N ASN A 267 11.36 -18.24 2.05
CA ASN A 267 12.17 -19.25 1.37
C ASN A 267 12.14 -20.67 1.97
N LEU A 268 11.92 -20.82 3.28
CA LEU A 268 11.87 -22.12 3.98
C LEU A 268 10.46 -22.72 4.05
N LEU A 269 9.53 -22.25 3.24
CA LEU A 269 8.18 -22.81 3.13
C LEU A 269 8.22 -24.21 2.49
N MET A 270 7.31 -25.08 2.93
CA MET A 270 7.03 -26.37 2.30
C MET A 270 5.59 -26.39 1.77
N ALA A 271 5.41 -26.83 0.54
CA ALA A 271 4.12 -27.14 -0.07
C ALA A 271 3.90 -28.66 -0.10
N ALA A 272 2.74 -29.10 0.36
CA ALA A 272 2.36 -30.50 0.47
C ALA A 272 0.84 -30.66 0.40
N ARG A 273 0.37 -31.91 0.41
CA ARG A 273 -1.06 -32.25 0.45
C ARG A 273 -1.32 -33.62 1.05
N ILE A 274 -2.50 -33.79 1.64
CA ILE A 274 -3.08 -35.09 2.01
C ILE A 274 -4.30 -35.33 1.14
N GLY A 275 -4.18 -36.17 0.10
CA GLY A 275 -5.20 -36.24 -0.96
C GLY A 275 -5.30 -34.88 -1.68
N ASP A 276 -6.48 -34.25 -1.59
CA ASP A 276 -6.76 -32.91 -2.14
C ASP A 276 -6.63 -31.80 -1.08
N VAL A 277 -6.40 -32.13 0.19
CA VAL A 277 -6.26 -31.14 1.28
C VAL A 277 -4.85 -30.54 1.23
N PRO A 278 -4.70 -29.24 0.92
CA PRO A 278 -3.40 -28.57 0.91
C PRO A 278 -2.84 -28.47 2.33
N LEU A 279 -1.54 -28.71 2.45
CA LEU A 279 -0.77 -28.57 3.68
C LEU A 279 0.45 -27.68 3.44
N ILE A 280 0.58 -26.62 4.23
CA ILE A 280 1.68 -25.66 4.13
C ILE A 280 2.55 -25.75 5.38
N GLY A 281 3.81 -26.14 5.21
CA GLY A 281 4.83 -25.98 6.23
C GLY A 281 5.29 -24.52 6.27
N MET A 282 4.95 -23.80 7.34
CA MET A 282 5.16 -22.37 7.46
C MET A 282 6.63 -22.04 7.78
N PRO A 283 7.24 -21.04 7.09
CA PRO A 283 8.54 -20.52 7.48
C PRO A 283 8.43 -19.70 8.78
N GLY A 284 9.52 -19.62 9.54
CA GLY A 284 9.53 -18.89 10.82
C GLY A 284 9.17 -17.39 10.70
N CYS A 285 9.50 -16.78 9.56
CA CYS A 285 9.17 -15.38 9.24
C CYS A 285 7.65 -15.13 9.05
N ALA A 286 6.83 -16.17 8.85
CA ALA A 286 5.37 -16.04 8.75
C ALA A 286 4.70 -15.60 10.08
N ARG A 287 5.46 -15.57 11.20
CA ARG A 287 5.04 -15.04 12.51
C ARG A 287 4.98 -13.51 12.57
N SER A 288 5.37 -12.82 11.50
CA SER A 288 5.13 -11.39 11.30
C SER A 288 3.88 -11.18 10.44
N LEU A 289 3.26 -10.01 10.48
CA LEU A 289 2.19 -9.60 9.53
C LEU A 289 2.72 -8.95 8.25
N ARG A 290 4.05 -8.75 8.13
CA ARG A 290 4.66 -8.23 6.90
C ARG A 290 4.40 -9.19 5.74
N LEU A 291 4.36 -8.65 4.52
CA LEU A 291 4.19 -9.45 3.31
C LEU A 291 5.24 -10.57 3.26
N ASN A 292 4.81 -11.79 2.98
CA ASN A 292 5.64 -12.97 2.94
C ASN A 292 5.26 -13.83 1.73
N GLY A 293 6.18 -14.62 1.20
CA GLY A 293 5.87 -15.60 0.16
C GLY A 293 4.78 -16.60 0.59
N PHE A 294 4.62 -16.82 1.89
CA PHE A 294 3.47 -17.52 2.48
C PHE A 294 2.12 -16.95 2.04
N ASP A 295 1.99 -15.63 1.93
CA ASP A 295 0.74 -14.99 1.49
C ASP A 295 0.41 -15.33 0.04
N TRP A 296 1.42 -15.33 -0.83
CA TRP A 296 1.23 -15.72 -2.23
C TRP A 296 0.77 -17.17 -2.34
N VAL A 297 1.37 -18.08 -1.56
CA VAL A 297 0.95 -19.48 -1.49
C VAL A 297 -0.48 -19.63 -0.95
N LEU A 298 -0.87 -18.86 0.07
CA LEU A 298 -2.25 -18.84 0.56
C LEU A 298 -3.24 -18.44 -0.54
N HIS A 299 -2.94 -17.38 -1.30
CA HIS A 299 -3.83 -16.92 -2.37
C HIS A 299 -4.01 -17.99 -3.45
N LEU A 300 -2.94 -18.69 -3.84
CA LEU A 300 -3.03 -19.80 -4.79
C LEU A 300 -3.90 -20.95 -4.26
N VAL A 301 -3.71 -21.32 -3.00
CA VAL A 301 -4.54 -22.35 -2.35
C VAL A 301 -6.01 -21.96 -2.38
N LEU A 302 -6.34 -20.72 -2.01
CA LEU A 302 -7.72 -20.22 -1.98
C LEU A 302 -8.33 -20.06 -3.38
N ALA A 303 -7.51 -19.80 -4.40
CA ALA A 303 -7.91 -19.81 -5.81
C ALA A 303 -8.05 -21.23 -6.39
N GLY A 304 -7.73 -22.27 -5.61
CA GLY A 304 -7.82 -23.67 -6.06
C GLY A 304 -6.68 -24.10 -6.98
N ILE A 305 -5.55 -23.38 -6.97
CA ILE A 305 -4.40 -23.67 -7.80
C ILE A 305 -3.48 -24.68 -7.08
N PRO A 306 -3.15 -25.83 -7.72
CA PRO A 306 -2.18 -26.75 -7.18
C PRO A 306 -0.78 -26.14 -7.07
N LEU A 307 -0.09 -26.38 -5.95
CA LEU A 307 1.26 -25.86 -5.67
C LEU A 307 2.35 -26.71 -6.33
N GLY A 308 2.30 -26.84 -7.65
CA GLY A 308 3.26 -27.60 -8.45
C GLY A 308 4.63 -26.92 -8.59
N ASP A 309 5.59 -27.63 -9.18
CA ASP A 309 6.96 -27.12 -9.35
C ASP A 309 7.04 -25.86 -10.21
N ASP A 310 6.29 -25.80 -11.30
CA ASP A 310 6.27 -24.65 -12.20
C ASP A 310 5.66 -23.43 -11.51
N GLU A 311 4.54 -23.60 -10.81
CA GLU A 311 3.86 -22.54 -10.08
C GLU A 311 4.74 -21.95 -8.97
N ILE A 312 5.40 -22.80 -8.19
CA ILE A 312 6.32 -22.34 -7.15
C ILE A 312 7.56 -21.69 -7.78
N ALA A 313 8.07 -22.22 -8.90
CA ALA A 313 9.23 -21.64 -9.58
C ALA A 313 8.95 -20.24 -10.15
N ASP A 314 7.75 -19.98 -10.66
CA ASP A 314 7.37 -18.69 -11.25
C ASP A 314 7.42 -17.55 -10.22
N MET A 315 7.25 -17.86 -8.92
CA MET A 315 7.40 -16.90 -7.83
C MET A 315 8.80 -16.29 -7.72
N ALA A 316 9.82 -16.87 -8.36
CA ALA A 316 11.15 -16.27 -8.45
C ALA A 316 11.13 -14.87 -9.08
N ILE A 317 10.16 -14.62 -9.97
CA ILE A 317 10.01 -13.35 -10.67
C ILE A 317 9.32 -12.36 -9.74
N GLY A 318 10.09 -11.42 -9.19
CA GLY A 318 9.61 -10.50 -8.16
C GLY A 318 9.57 -11.10 -6.75
N GLY A 319 10.06 -12.33 -6.58
CA GLY A 319 10.09 -13.05 -5.30
C GLY A 319 11.01 -12.44 -4.24
N LEU A 320 11.89 -11.50 -4.60
CA LEU A 320 12.54 -10.67 -3.60
C LEU A 320 11.53 -9.64 -3.10
N LEU A 321 10.81 -10.02 -2.06
CA LEU A 321 9.84 -9.18 -1.38
C LEU A 321 10.65 -8.20 -0.52
N MET A 322 11.15 -7.16 -1.17
CA MET A 322 11.61 -5.96 -0.48
C MET A 322 10.49 -5.53 0.48
N GLU A 323 10.81 -4.82 1.57
CA GLU A 323 9.81 -4.07 2.35
C GLU A 323 9.21 -2.95 1.49
N ILE A 324 8.48 -3.36 0.47
CA ILE A 324 7.61 -2.55 -0.33
C ILE A 324 6.35 -2.59 0.50
N ALA A 325 6.04 -1.47 1.15
CA ALA A 325 4.71 -1.17 1.65
C ALA A 325 3.70 -1.78 0.66
N SER A 326 2.98 -2.81 1.09
CA SER A 326 1.96 -3.46 0.29
C SER A 326 1.01 -2.37 -0.20
N ARG A 327 1.20 -1.97 -1.45
CA ARG A 327 0.48 -0.87 -2.10
C ARG A 327 -0.95 -1.33 -2.32
N PRO A 328 -1.97 -0.55 -1.94
CA PRO A 328 -3.12 -0.43 -2.82
C PRO A 328 -2.63 0.17 -4.16
N LEU A 329 -3.16 -0.34 -5.27
CA LEU A 329 -2.84 -0.04 -6.67
C LEU A 329 -2.37 1.39 -7.05
N PRO A 330 -1.65 1.53 -8.19
CA PRO A 330 -0.81 2.68 -8.51
C PRO A 330 -1.61 3.89 -9.02
N ARG A 331 -1.54 4.99 -8.27
CA ARG A 331 -1.39 6.36 -8.77
C ARG A 331 -1.12 7.30 -7.59
N LYS A 332 0.10 7.19 -7.08
CA LYS A 332 0.82 8.29 -6.46
C LYS A 332 2.27 7.85 -6.40
N MET A 333 3.08 8.35 -7.33
CA MET A 333 4.25 9.04 -6.84
C MET A 333 3.68 10.06 -5.86
N VAL A 334 3.61 9.69 -4.58
CA VAL A 334 3.68 10.68 -3.53
C VAL A 334 5.06 11.27 -3.78
N GLU A 335 5.09 12.36 -4.54
CA GLU A 335 6.09 13.36 -4.24
C GLU A 335 5.94 13.54 -2.73
N ARG A 336 6.92 13.10 -1.94
CA ARG A 336 7.02 13.40 -0.50
C ARG A 336 7.35 14.89 -0.31
N ARG A 337 6.80 15.71 -1.20
CA ARG A 337 6.74 17.15 -1.22
C ARG A 337 5.33 17.53 -0.86
N GLN A 338 5.24 18.63 -0.16
CA GLN A 338 3.97 19.20 0.22
C GLN A 338 3.24 19.68 -1.05
N PRO A 339 1.90 19.59 -1.09
CA PRO A 339 1.13 20.08 -2.24
C PRO A 339 1.44 21.55 -2.53
N ALA A 340 1.50 21.93 -3.81
CA ALA A 340 1.79 23.31 -4.20
C ALA A 340 0.78 24.29 -3.57
N GLY A 341 1.30 25.29 -2.86
CA GLY A 341 0.48 26.29 -2.16
C GLY A 341 0.12 25.94 -0.70
N VAL A 342 0.59 24.81 -0.17
CA VAL A 342 0.49 24.45 1.25
C VAL A 342 1.90 24.27 1.81
N ASP A 343 2.22 25.03 2.85
CA ASP A 343 3.49 25.02 3.58
C ASP A 343 3.20 24.59 5.03
N ILE A 344 3.44 23.32 5.35
CA ILE A 344 3.34 22.72 6.67
C ILE A 344 4.74 22.63 7.25
N ALA A 345 4.99 23.41 8.30
CA ALA A 345 6.21 23.34 9.05
C ALA A 345 6.10 22.31 10.18
N GLY A 346 7.23 21.79 10.66
CA GLY A 346 7.27 20.83 11.76
C GLY A 346 7.75 21.46 13.06
N VAL A 347 7.15 21.06 14.17
CA VAL A 347 7.63 21.37 15.53
C VAL A 347 7.87 20.05 16.26
N LEU A 348 9.12 19.79 16.65
CA LEU A 348 9.48 18.64 17.47
C LEU A 348 9.78 19.11 18.90
N LEU A 349 8.98 18.67 19.86
CA LEU A 349 9.13 19.05 21.27
C LEU A 349 10.18 18.16 21.95
N ALA A 350 11.34 18.74 22.29
CA ALA A 350 12.48 18.05 22.89
C ALA A 350 13.00 18.75 24.17
N ALA A 351 12.16 19.54 24.83
CA ALA A 351 12.53 20.35 25.99
C ALA A 351 12.29 19.68 27.35
N GLY A 352 11.68 18.48 27.36
CA GLY A 352 11.23 17.80 28.58
C GLY A 352 12.35 17.36 29.53
N MET A 353 12.07 17.42 30.84
CA MET A 353 13.03 17.13 31.90
C MET A 353 13.27 15.62 32.19
N SER A 354 12.57 14.70 31.50
CA SER A 354 12.71 13.24 31.70
C SER A 354 12.60 12.78 33.17
N SER A 355 11.76 13.44 33.98
CA SER A 355 11.73 13.28 35.44
C SER A 355 11.37 11.89 35.97
N ARG A 356 10.89 10.98 35.09
CA ARG A 356 10.50 9.59 35.42
C ARG A 356 11.55 8.54 35.02
N MET A 357 12.63 8.91 34.33
CA MET A 357 13.63 8.01 33.72
C MET A 357 15.00 7.98 34.44
N GLY A 358 15.12 8.56 35.64
CA GLY A 358 16.39 8.61 36.38
C GLY A 358 17.36 9.69 35.88
N ASP A 359 18.68 9.47 36.01
CA ASP A 359 19.74 10.47 35.76
C ASP A 359 20.07 10.72 34.26
N SER A 360 19.47 9.96 33.34
CA SER A 360 19.71 10.07 31.88
C SER A 360 18.52 10.68 31.15
N ASN A 361 18.77 11.64 30.26
CA ASN A 361 17.72 12.22 29.42
C ASN A 361 17.17 11.17 28.44
N LYS A 362 15.88 10.86 28.58
CA LYS A 362 15.13 9.85 27.82
C LYS A 362 15.30 10.02 26.32
N LEU A 363 15.34 11.26 25.85
CA LEU A 363 15.46 11.60 24.43
C LEU A 363 16.80 11.18 23.80
N LEU A 364 17.83 11.02 24.63
CA LEU A 364 19.18 10.62 24.21
C LEU A 364 19.41 9.12 24.30
N VAL A 365 18.44 8.36 24.81
CA VAL A 365 18.57 6.90 24.88
C VAL A 365 18.53 6.33 23.47
N GLU A 366 19.46 5.43 23.18
CA GLU A 366 19.56 4.79 21.87
C GLU A 366 18.53 3.67 21.70
N ILE A 367 17.82 3.72 20.58
CA ILE A 367 16.97 2.64 20.07
C ILE A 367 17.54 2.27 18.73
N ASP A 368 17.85 0.98 18.53
CA ASP A 368 18.51 0.49 17.33
C ASP A 368 19.79 1.28 16.96
N GLY A 369 20.56 1.68 17.99
CA GLY A 369 21.81 2.42 17.85
C GLY A 369 21.67 3.90 17.49
N MET A 370 20.46 4.47 17.62
CA MET A 370 20.20 5.89 17.34
C MET A 370 19.39 6.56 18.46
N PRO A 371 19.72 7.80 18.87
CA PRO A 371 18.96 8.53 19.88
C PRO A 371 17.47 8.66 19.51
N MET A 372 16.59 8.43 20.48
CA MET A 372 15.13 8.50 20.31
C MET A 372 14.64 9.78 19.61
N VAL A 373 15.17 10.94 20.02
CA VAL A 373 14.82 12.24 19.39
C VAL A 373 15.22 12.32 17.92
N ARG A 374 16.31 11.63 17.55
CA ARG A 374 16.80 11.59 16.18
C ARG A 374 15.91 10.74 15.28
N HIS A 375 15.34 9.64 15.78
CA HIS A 375 14.33 8.86 15.05
C HIS A 375 13.13 9.73 14.67
N ALA A 376 12.55 10.44 15.65
CA ALA A 376 11.41 11.32 15.42
C ALA A 376 11.74 12.44 14.41
N ALA A 377 12.89 13.11 14.55
CA ALA A 377 13.33 14.16 13.63
C ALA A 377 13.53 13.63 12.20
N GLN A 378 14.18 12.47 12.04
CA GLN A 378 14.39 11.86 10.72
C GLN A 378 13.07 11.45 10.07
N ALA A 379 12.13 10.91 10.84
CA ALA A 379 10.81 10.55 10.33
C ALA A 379 10.04 11.78 9.82
N MET A 380 10.07 12.90 10.54
CA MET A 380 9.44 14.16 10.10
C MET A 380 10.05 14.68 8.79
N LEU A 381 11.38 14.74 8.71
CA LEU A 381 12.08 15.19 7.50
C LEU A 381 11.81 14.27 6.31
N ALA A 382 11.92 12.95 6.51
CA ALA A 382 11.66 11.96 5.48
C ALA A 382 10.18 11.92 5.04
N GLY A 383 9.27 12.38 5.90
CA GLY A 383 7.84 12.54 5.61
C GLY A 383 7.47 13.79 4.81
N GLY A 384 8.45 14.63 4.46
CA GLY A 384 8.23 15.81 3.62
C GLY A 384 8.10 17.14 4.38
N ILE A 385 8.48 17.18 5.66
CA ILE A 385 8.66 18.45 6.37
C ILE A 385 10.01 19.06 5.98
N GLU A 386 10.00 20.20 5.30
CA GLU A 386 11.22 20.90 4.87
C GLU A 386 11.74 21.88 5.95
N ASP A 387 10.82 22.50 6.70
CA ASP A 387 11.09 23.43 7.80
C ASP A 387 10.77 22.76 9.15
N LEU A 388 11.75 22.11 9.76
CA LEU A 388 11.62 21.49 11.07
C LEU A 388 12.27 22.34 12.16
N VAL A 389 11.48 22.78 13.14
CA VAL A 389 11.96 23.42 14.38
C VAL A 389 11.95 22.41 15.52
N VAL A 390 13.09 22.22 16.16
CA VAL A 390 13.23 21.42 17.37
C VAL A 390 13.32 22.33 18.58
N VAL A 391 12.39 22.16 19.52
CA VAL A 391 12.33 22.96 20.75
C VAL A 391 13.15 22.27 21.82
N THR A 392 14.27 22.89 22.22
CA THR A 392 15.17 22.36 23.24
C THR A 392 14.98 23.08 24.58
N GLY A 393 15.37 22.43 25.67
CA GLY A 393 15.26 22.97 27.03
C GLY A 393 16.34 22.34 27.91
N HIS A 394 15.95 21.43 28.80
CA HIS A 394 16.90 20.69 29.63
C HIS A 394 17.94 19.93 28.77
N GLN A 395 19.22 20.11 29.08
CA GLN A 395 20.36 19.51 28.34
C GLN A 395 20.38 19.82 26.82
N ALA A 396 19.95 21.02 26.42
CA ALA A 396 19.96 21.46 25.02
C ALA A 396 21.25 21.13 24.24
N PRO A 397 22.48 21.34 24.75
CA PRO A 397 23.69 21.03 23.99
C PRO A 397 23.81 19.54 23.58
N ALA A 398 23.33 18.62 24.42
CA ALA A 398 23.41 17.19 24.13
C ALA A 398 22.36 16.76 23.09
N ILE A 399 21.15 17.34 23.16
CA ILE A 399 20.08 17.13 22.16
C ILE A 399 20.50 17.69 20.80
N GLU A 400 21.08 18.89 20.78
CA GLU A 400 21.59 19.52 19.56
C GLU A 400 22.71 18.68 18.92
N ALA A 401 23.62 18.13 19.73
CA ALA A 401 24.66 17.22 19.25
C ALA A 401 24.08 15.93 18.63
N ALA A 402 23.07 15.32 19.27
CA ALA A 402 22.40 14.12 18.76
C ALA A 402 21.69 14.36 17.41
N LEU A 403 21.26 15.59 17.15
CA LEU A 403 20.54 15.99 15.94
C LEU A 403 21.44 16.60 14.86
N SER A 404 22.75 16.64 15.10
CA SER A 404 23.72 17.16 14.13
C SER A 404 23.61 16.48 12.75
N GLY A 405 23.81 17.29 11.70
CA GLY A 405 23.76 16.86 10.30
C GLY A 405 22.35 16.73 9.70
N LEU A 406 21.28 17.05 10.44
CA LEU A 406 19.91 17.12 9.91
C LEU A 406 19.55 18.54 9.48
N ASN A 407 18.68 18.67 8.47
CA ASN A 407 18.18 19.97 8.01
C ASN A 407 17.05 20.47 8.92
N LEU A 408 17.42 21.10 10.04
CA LEU A 408 16.48 21.58 11.06
C LEU A 408 17.02 22.85 11.75
N ARG A 409 16.14 23.53 12.49
CA ARG A 409 16.45 24.70 13.30
C ARG A 409 16.14 24.43 14.76
N PHE A 410 16.84 25.09 15.67
CA PHE A 410 16.59 24.98 17.11
C PHE A 410 15.89 26.22 17.64
N ALA A 411 14.95 26.00 18.56
CA ALA A 411 14.36 27.04 19.40
C ALA A 411 14.58 26.66 20.86
N HIS A 412 15.31 27.48 21.62
CA HIS A 412 15.52 27.22 23.03
C HIS A 412 14.38 27.79 23.87
N ASN A 413 13.72 26.94 24.65
CA ASN A 413 12.71 27.36 25.61
C ASN A 413 13.36 27.48 27.01
N PRO A 414 13.59 28.70 27.54
CA PRO A 414 14.18 28.89 28.87
C PRO A 414 13.22 28.49 29.99
N ASP A 415 11.91 28.50 29.72
CA ASP A 415 10.84 28.26 30.69
C ASP A 415 10.32 26.82 30.60
N PHE A 416 11.16 25.86 30.16
CA PHE A 416 10.80 24.46 29.94
C PHE A 416 10.23 23.74 31.19
N ALA A 417 10.48 24.29 32.38
CA ALA A 417 9.96 23.78 33.64
C ALA A 417 8.46 24.07 33.85
N ASP A 418 7.88 25.02 33.09
CA ASP A 418 6.50 25.47 33.24
C ASP A 418 5.48 24.61 32.45
N GLY A 419 5.96 23.56 31.77
CA GLY A 419 5.12 22.53 31.12
C GLY A 419 5.30 22.43 29.61
N GLN A 420 4.50 21.57 28.97
CA GLN A 420 4.60 21.34 27.52
C GLN A 420 4.05 22.52 26.69
N SER A 421 3.12 23.29 27.25
CA SER A 421 2.48 24.45 26.61
C SER A 421 3.47 25.55 26.22
N CYS A 422 4.40 25.91 27.11
CA CYS A 422 5.44 26.91 26.80
C CYS A 422 6.39 26.42 25.69
N SER A 423 6.62 25.11 25.60
CA SER A 423 7.42 24.50 24.53
C SER A 423 6.68 24.53 23.18
N VAL A 424 5.36 24.30 23.17
CA VAL A 424 4.52 24.48 21.98
C VAL A 424 4.56 25.94 21.53
N ALA A 425 4.36 26.89 22.45
CA ALA A 425 4.37 28.32 22.14
C ALA A 425 5.73 28.77 21.55
N ALA A 426 6.84 28.33 22.16
CA ALA A 426 8.18 28.60 21.65
C ALA A 426 8.42 28.01 20.25
N GLY A 427 7.94 26.78 20.01
CA GLY A 427 8.00 26.13 18.70
C GLY A 427 7.23 26.89 17.64
N ILE A 428 5.97 27.25 17.91
CA ILE A 428 5.11 28.00 16.99
C ILE A 428 5.68 29.40 16.72
N ALA A 429 6.23 30.08 17.73
CA ALA A 429 6.85 31.39 17.56
C ALA A 429 8.10 31.38 16.65
N ALA A 430 8.80 30.24 16.54
CA ALA A 430 9.98 30.08 15.72
C ALA A 430 9.68 29.60 14.28
N MET A 431 8.42 29.35 13.95
CA MET A 431 7.98 28.91 12.61
C MET A 431 8.08 30.03 11.57
N PRO A 432 8.26 29.69 10.28
CA PRO A 432 8.23 30.70 9.24
C PRO A 432 6.82 31.30 9.13
N ALA A 433 6.74 32.61 8.88
CA ALA A 433 5.47 33.30 8.73
C ALA A 433 4.64 32.82 7.53
N SER A 434 5.26 32.10 6.58
CA SER A 434 4.60 31.47 5.43
C SER A 434 3.85 30.18 5.77
N ALA A 435 4.09 29.60 6.95
CA ALA A 435 3.51 28.31 7.31
C ALA A 435 1.98 28.38 7.38
N SER A 436 1.33 27.62 6.51
CA SER A 436 -0.13 27.38 6.49
C SER A 436 -0.58 26.40 7.58
N GLY A 437 0.34 25.64 8.16
CA GLY A 437 0.07 24.77 9.31
C GLY A 437 1.34 24.27 10.00
N ALA A 438 1.17 23.69 11.18
CA ALA A 438 2.25 23.15 12.01
C ALA A 438 1.95 21.70 12.42
N LEU A 439 2.82 20.77 12.04
CA LEU A 439 2.81 19.40 12.53
C LEU A 439 3.64 19.30 13.80
N ILE A 440 2.96 19.13 14.94
CA ILE A 440 3.59 19.06 16.26
C ILE A 440 3.77 17.59 16.65
N ALA A 441 5.03 17.17 16.84
CA ALA A 441 5.41 15.84 17.30
C ALA A 441 6.21 15.91 18.60
N LEU A 442 6.26 14.80 19.33
CA LEU A 442 7.05 14.67 20.55
C LEU A 442 8.40 14.00 20.26
N GLY A 443 9.45 14.46 20.94
CA GLY A 443 10.80 13.92 20.78
C GLY A 443 10.95 12.47 21.23
N ASP A 444 9.99 11.95 21.98
CA ASP A 444 9.99 10.61 22.54
C ASP A 444 9.14 9.60 21.75
N MET A 445 8.95 9.85 20.46
CA MET A 445 8.24 8.98 19.54
C MET A 445 9.20 8.24 18.59
N PRO A 446 9.93 7.20 19.05
CA PRO A 446 10.88 6.48 18.21
C PRO A 446 10.22 5.69 17.08
N TYR A 447 8.94 5.35 17.21
CA TYR A 447 8.17 4.61 16.22
C TYR A 447 7.38 5.52 15.25
N LEU A 448 7.61 6.83 15.30
CA LEU A 448 7.06 7.77 14.32
C LEU A 448 7.57 7.39 12.93
N SER A 449 6.66 7.15 11.97
CA SER A 449 7.03 6.78 10.61
C SER A 449 6.92 7.97 9.65
N ALA A 450 7.81 8.01 8.65
CA ALA A 450 7.75 9.01 7.58
C ALA A 450 6.44 8.93 6.77
N ASP A 451 5.88 7.73 6.63
CA ASP A 451 4.63 7.52 5.91
C ASP A 451 3.43 8.13 6.66
N LEU A 452 3.40 8.04 8.00
CA LEU A 452 2.39 8.73 8.81
C LEU A 452 2.44 10.24 8.60
N VAL A 453 3.64 10.83 8.68
CA VAL A 453 3.85 12.26 8.47
C VAL A 453 3.37 12.68 7.08
N ALA A 454 3.79 11.95 6.03
CA ALA A 454 3.41 12.25 4.66
C ALA A 454 1.89 12.12 4.43
N GLU A 455 1.26 11.07 4.98
CA GLU A 455 -0.19 10.86 4.85
C GLU A 455 -0.97 11.97 5.57
N MET A 456 -0.55 12.36 6.77
CA MET A 456 -1.16 13.46 7.52
C MET A 456 -1.05 14.80 6.80
N VAL A 457 0.13 15.15 6.27
CA VAL A 457 0.35 16.39 5.52
C VAL A 457 -0.55 16.42 4.28
N GLN A 458 -0.61 15.32 3.54
CA GLN A 458 -1.42 15.24 2.33
C GLN A 458 -2.92 15.27 2.61
N ASP A 459 -3.38 14.57 3.62
CA ASP A 459 -4.79 14.51 3.97
C ASP A 459 -5.28 15.89 4.43
N HIS A 460 -4.50 16.53 5.31
CA HIS A 460 -4.77 17.89 5.77
C HIS A 460 -4.79 18.89 4.62
N ALA A 461 -3.80 18.85 3.72
CA ALA A 461 -3.70 19.76 2.59
C ALA A 461 -4.84 19.62 1.57
N ARG A 462 -5.56 18.48 1.54
CA ARG A 462 -6.74 18.29 0.67
C ARG A 462 -7.99 18.96 1.20
N LEU A 463 -7.99 19.38 2.47
CA LEU A 463 -9.11 20.12 3.05
C LEU A 463 -9.12 21.53 2.48
N GLY A 464 -10.21 21.93 1.82
CA GLY A 464 -10.36 23.25 1.22
C GLY A 464 -10.23 24.41 2.22
N ASP A 465 -10.38 24.12 3.51
CA ASP A 465 -10.26 25.02 4.65
C ASP A 465 -9.16 24.59 5.64
N HIS A 466 -8.08 23.95 5.15
CA HIS A 466 -6.99 23.39 5.97
C HIS A 466 -6.45 24.35 7.06
N ASN A 467 -6.34 25.64 6.77
CA ASN A 467 -5.88 26.66 7.74
C ASN A 467 -6.71 26.71 9.04
N THR A 468 -7.96 26.24 9.01
CA THR A 468 -8.87 26.18 10.17
C THR A 468 -9.18 24.75 10.60
N ARG A 469 -8.34 23.78 10.22
CA ARG A 469 -8.48 22.35 10.56
C ARG A 469 -7.43 21.90 11.57
N ILE A 470 -7.77 20.86 12.32
CA ILE A 470 -6.86 20.16 13.24
C ILE A 470 -6.88 18.69 12.87
N SER A 471 -5.74 18.13 12.45
CA SER A 471 -5.64 16.75 11.99
C SER A 471 -4.78 15.89 12.91
N PHE A 472 -5.23 14.69 13.23
CA PHE A 472 -4.51 13.75 14.08
C PHE A 472 -4.81 12.30 13.71
N PRO A 473 -3.89 11.37 13.97
CA PRO A 473 -4.12 9.96 13.74
C PRO A 473 -4.99 9.33 14.83
N VAL A 474 -5.76 8.31 14.45
CA VAL A 474 -6.60 7.51 15.35
C VAL A 474 -6.35 6.03 15.09
N TYR A 475 -6.04 5.30 16.15
CA TYR A 475 -5.93 3.84 16.14
C TYR A 475 -6.76 3.29 17.30
N ASP A 476 -7.57 2.28 17.01
CA ASP A 476 -8.48 1.64 17.97
C ASP A 476 -9.39 2.63 18.73
N GLY A 477 -9.96 3.59 18.00
CA GLY A 477 -10.84 4.64 18.56
C GLY A 477 -10.12 5.66 19.45
N ARG A 478 -8.80 5.56 19.62
CA ARG A 478 -7.99 6.48 20.43
C ARG A 478 -7.17 7.41 19.54
N ARG A 479 -7.19 8.70 19.87
CA ARG A 479 -6.33 9.71 19.25
C ARG A 479 -4.87 9.51 19.67
N GLY A 480 -3.95 9.52 18.70
CA GLY A 480 -2.52 9.52 18.91
C GLY A 480 -1.84 10.83 18.48
N ASN A 481 -0.51 10.80 18.47
CA ASN A 481 0.37 11.87 17.96
C ASN A 481 0.98 11.44 16.61
N PRO A 482 1.52 12.35 15.78
CA PRO A 482 1.57 13.81 15.96
C PRO A 482 0.22 14.50 15.70
N VAL A 483 0.14 15.81 15.96
CA VAL A 483 -1.07 16.62 15.68
C VAL A 483 -0.71 17.76 14.73
N LEU A 484 -1.46 17.89 13.64
CA LEU A 484 -1.30 18.95 12.64
C LEU A 484 -2.34 20.05 12.88
N TRP A 485 -1.88 21.27 13.06
CA TRP A 485 -2.71 22.45 13.32
C TRP A 485 -2.65 23.40 12.14
N GLY A 486 -3.80 23.78 11.59
CA GLY A 486 -3.86 24.88 10.63
C GLY A 486 -3.44 26.22 11.26
N SER A 487 -2.91 27.12 10.43
CA SER A 487 -2.40 28.45 10.83
C SER A 487 -3.38 29.29 11.65
N GLY A 488 -4.69 29.09 11.47
CA GLY A 488 -5.74 29.76 12.25
C GLY A 488 -5.68 29.48 13.76
N PHE A 489 -5.00 28.41 14.18
CA PHE A 489 -4.83 28.05 15.59
C PHE A 489 -3.52 28.53 16.20
N PHE A 490 -2.59 29.13 15.43
CA PHE A 490 -1.27 29.50 15.95
C PHE A 490 -1.34 30.47 17.12
N LYS A 491 -2.22 31.47 17.04
CA LYS A 491 -2.44 32.40 18.16
C LYS A 491 -2.95 31.67 19.41
N ALA A 492 -3.94 30.79 19.24
CA ALA A 492 -4.48 29.99 20.35
C ALA A 492 -3.42 29.07 20.97
N LEU A 493 -2.51 28.52 20.16
CA LEU A 493 -1.37 27.70 20.62
C LEU A 493 -0.31 28.53 21.35
N GLN A 494 -0.07 29.77 20.94
CA GLN A 494 0.86 30.70 21.59
C GLN A 494 0.34 31.23 22.93
N ASP A 495 -0.98 31.41 23.04
CA ASP A 495 -1.65 31.92 24.25
C ASP A 495 -1.91 30.80 25.30
N LEU A 496 -1.48 29.55 25.04
CA LEU A 496 -1.60 28.45 25.99
C LEU A 496 -0.80 28.72 27.27
N THR A 497 -1.43 28.53 28.43
CA THR A 497 -0.79 28.69 29.74
C THR A 497 -1.03 27.47 30.64
N GLY A 498 -0.03 27.10 31.45
CA GLY A 498 -0.10 25.94 32.36
C GLY A 498 -0.07 24.58 31.65
N ASP A 499 -0.37 23.50 32.39
CA ASP A 499 -0.30 22.12 31.87
C ASP A 499 -1.52 21.72 31.01
N ILE A 500 -2.33 22.71 30.65
CA ILE A 500 -3.53 22.57 29.82
C ILE A 500 -3.08 22.49 28.36
N GLY A 501 -2.77 21.28 27.91
CA GLY A 501 -2.35 21.04 26.51
C GLY A 501 -3.45 21.34 25.48
N GLY A 502 -3.14 21.18 24.19
CA GLY A 502 -4.05 21.43 23.05
C GLY A 502 -5.38 20.65 23.05
N ARG A 503 -5.65 19.83 24.08
CA ARG A 503 -6.93 19.13 24.30
C ARG A 503 -8.11 20.10 24.44
N GLU A 504 -7.94 21.26 25.07
CA GLU A 504 -9.02 22.24 25.23
C GLU A 504 -9.37 22.93 23.91
N ILE A 505 -8.37 23.27 23.10
CA ILE A 505 -8.59 23.84 21.76
C ILE A 505 -9.39 22.85 20.89
N LEU A 506 -9.06 21.56 20.97
CA LEU A 506 -9.79 20.49 20.28
C LEU A 506 -11.25 20.36 20.78
N ALA A 507 -11.46 20.45 22.09
CA ALA A 507 -12.81 20.39 22.68
C ALA A 507 -13.66 21.61 22.32
N ALA A 508 -13.04 22.79 22.21
CA ALA A 508 -13.71 24.03 21.81
C ALA A 508 -14.04 24.09 20.30
N HIS A 509 -13.37 23.28 19.47
CA HIS A 509 -13.49 23.30 18.02
C HIS A 509 -13.74 21.93 17.39
N PRO A 510 -14.82 21.21 17.78
CA PRO A 510 -15.11 19.87 17.25
C PRO A 510 -15.33 19.86 15.73
N ALA A 511 -15.87 20.96 15.17
CA ALA A 511 -16.08 21.10 13.73
C ALA A 511 -14.78 21.27 12.92
N ALA A 512 -13.66 21.62 13.58
CA ALA A 512 -12.36 21.76 12.95
C ALA A 512 -11.58 20.43 12.89
N VAL A 513 -12.06 19.41 13.60
CA VAL A 513 -11.35 18.13 13.75
C VAL A 513 -11.42 17.30 12.46
N ASN A 514 -10.26 16.77 12.05
CA ASN A 514 -10.11 15.78 11.00
C ASN A 514 -9.32 14.57 11.53
N SER A 515 -10.00 13.47 11.79
CA SER A 515 -9.39 12.24 12.30
C SER A 515 -8.90 11.35 11.16
N ILE A 516 -7.64 10.91 11.22
CA ILE A 516 -7.02 10.07 10.20
C ILE A 516 -6.85 8.66 10.77
N THR A 517 -7.57 7.67 10.25
CA THR A 517 -7.44 6.28 10.74
C THR A 517 -6.05 5.74 10.39
N TRP A 518 -5.30 5.32 11.40
CA TRP A 518 -3.96 4.76 11.24
C TRP A 518 -3.93 3.24 11.44
N ARG A 519 -2.88 2.60 10.94
CA ARG A 519 -2.82 1.14 10.70
C ARG A 519 -2.36 0.33 11.91
N ASP A 520 -1.67 0.96 12.86
CA ASP A 520 -1.09 0.32 14.04
C ASP A 520 -1.00 1.28 15.24
N ASP A 521 -0.52 0.74 16.36
CA ASP A 521 -0.42 1.41 17.65
C ASP A 521 0.80 2.34 17.78
N SER A 522 1.59 2.55 16.71
CA SER A 522 2.82 3.37 16.80
C SER A 522 2.56 4.81 17.24
N ILE A 523 1.36 5.33 16.95
CA ILE A 523 0.90 6.68 17.28
C ILE A 523 0.68 6.92 18.79
N HIS A 524 0.67 5.84 19.57
CA HIS A 524 0.46 5.81 21.03
C HIS A 524 1.68 5.37 21.82
N ARG A 525 2.81 5.06 21.13
CA ARG A 525 4.01 4.50 21.75
C ARG A 525 5.06 5.58 22.00
N ASP A 526 4.84 6.39 23.02
CA ASP A 526 5.86 7.16 23.73
C ASP A 526 6.50 6.31 24.85
N ILE A 527 7.82 6.43 25.06
CA ILE A 527 8.55 5.56 26.01
C ILE A 527 8.63 6.20 27.40
N ASP A 528 7.55 6.25 28.15
CA ASP A 528 7.49 7.05 29.39
C ASP A 528 8.25 6.48 30.59
N ASN A 529 8.47 5.16 30.65
CA ASN A 529 9.15 4.49 31.76
C ASN A 529 10.27 3.55 31.30
N PRO A 530 11.21 3.16 32.20
CA PRO A 530 12.25 2.19 31.87
C PRO A 530 11.73 0.82 31.40
N ASP A 531 10.52 0.43 31.84
CA ASP A 531 9.86 -0.82 31.41
C ASP A 531 9.29 -0.74 29.99
N ASP A 532 9.16 0.46 29.43
CA ASP A 532 8.72 0.72 28.05
C ASP A 532 9.90 0.68 27.05
N MET A 533 11.13 0.56 27.56
CA MET A 533 12.34 0.40 26.75
C MET A 533 12.38 -1.00 26.10
N PRO A 534 12.68 -1.11 24.80
CA PRO A 534 12.96 -2.42 24.21
C PRO A 534 14.13 -3.08 24.95
N ALA A 535 14.04 -4.38 25.23
CA ALA A 535 15.11 -5.13 25.88
C ALA A 535 16.43 -4.91 25.14
N SER A 536 17.44 -4.40 25.83
CA SER A 536 18.73 -4.07 25.24
C SER A 536 19.40 -5.35 24.74
N GLY A 537 19.51 -5.47 23.41
CA GLY A 537 20.32 -6.48 22.74
C GLY A 537 19.55 -7.58 22.02
N SER A 538 19.07 -7.29 20.82
CA SER A 538 19.06 -8.27 19.73
C SER A 538 19.01 -7.50 18.40
N GLY A 539 20.18 -7.23 17.83
CA GLY A 539 20.23 -6.95 16.39
C GLY A 539 19.74 -8.18 15.64
N LEU A 540 18.70 -7.98 14.82
CA LEU A 540 18.31 -8.84 13.72
C LEU A 540 17.80 -7.96 12.58
#